data_AF-B6W5A4-F1
#
_entry.id   AF-B6W5A4-F1
#
_cell.length_a   1.000
_cell.length_b   1.000
_cell.length_c   1.000
_cell.angle_alpha   90.00
_cell.angle_beta   90.00
_cell.angle_gamma   90.00
#
_symmetry.space_group_name_H-M   'P 1'
#
loop_
_entity.id
_entity.type
_entity.pdbx_description
1 polymer ?
#
loop_
_entity_poly.entity_id
_entity_poly.type
_entity_poly.pdbx_seq_one_letter_code
_entity_poly.pdbx_strand_id
1 'polypeptide(L)' 'MFQKVANYCKESYDELVHKVSWPTRKELSSSAVVVLYASLLIALVVFLMDSVFQFVMEDIIYPH' A
#
# COMPACT_ATOMS: atom_id res chain seq x y z
N MET A 1 29.40 27.62 -8.43
CA MET A 1 28.72 26.81 -7.41
C MET A 1 27.50 26.06 -7.96
N PHE A 2 26.62 26.72 -8.74
CA PHE A 2 25.46 26.08 -9.39
C PHE A 2 25.78 24.97 -10.41
N GLN A 3 26.89 25.05 -11.14
CA GLN A 3 27.27 24.01 -12.10
C GLN A 3 27.65 22.68 -11.44
N LYS A 4 28.16 22.69 -10.20
CA LYS A 4 28.45 21.45 -9.46
C LYS A 4 27.17 20.72 -9.06
N VAL A 5 26.14 21.45 -8.61
CA VAL A 5 24.84 20.88 -8.23
C VAL A 5 24.11 20.34 -9.45
N ALA A 6 24.12 21.07 -10.56
CA ALA A 6 23.52 20.61 -11.81
C ALA A 6 24.17 19.32 -12.34
N ASN A 7 25.51 19.24 -12.28
CA ASN A 7 26.23 18.02 -12.67
C ASN A 7 26.00 16.87 -11.67
N TYR A 8 25.96 17.13 -10.37
CA TYR A 8 25.62 16.13 -9.34
C TYR A 8 24.21 15.55 -9.54
N CYS A 9 23.21 16.38 -9.81
CA CYS A 9 21.85 15.91 -10.11
C CYS A 9 21.80 15.08 -11.39
N LYS A 10 22.67 15.39 -12.36
CA LYS A 10 22.77 14.64 -13.62
C LYS A 10 23.43 13.28 -13.43
N GLU A 11 24.52 13.24 -12.67
CA GLU A 11 25.20 12.00 -12.26
C GLU A 11 24.29 11.11 -11.39
N SER A 12 23.58 11.69 -10.42
CA SER A 12 22.61 10.93 -9.60
C SER A 12 21.43 10.42 -10.43
N TYR A 13 21.00 11.13 -11.48
CA TYR A 13 19.96 10.65 -12.38
C TYR A 13 20.46 9.48 -13.26
N ASP A 14 21.66 9.60 -13.82
CA ASP A 14 22.27 8.51 -14.58
C ASP A 14 22.52 7.27 -13.71
N GLU A 15 22.89 7.43 -12.44
CA GLU A 15 23.12 6.32 -11.52
C GLU A 15 21.82 5.64 -11.08
N LEU A 16 20.76 6.43 -10.78
CA LEU A 16 19.45 5.90 -10.43
C LEU A 16 18.72 5.24 -11.61
N VAL A 17 19.06 5.60 -12.85
CA VAL A 17 18.42 5.04 -14.05
C VAL A 17 19.20 3.85 -14.61
N HIS A 18 20.54 3.90 -14.63
CA HIS A 18 21.37 2.85 -15.23
C HIS A 18 21.90 1.82 -14.24
N LYS A 19 21.93 2.12 -12.93
CA LYS A 19 22.51 1.23 -11.90
C LYS A 19 21.48 0.67 -10.91
N VAL A 20 20.23 1.11 -11.01
CA VAL A 20 19.11 0.52 -10.26
C VAL A 20 18.25 -0.22 -11.26
N SER A 21 18.16 -1.53 -11.09
CA SER A 21 17.20 -2.38 -11.77
C SER A 21 15.80 -1.99 -11.30
N TRP A 22 15.24 -0.94 -11.88
CA TRP A 22 13.85 -0.58 -11.68
C TRP A 22 13.00 -1.78 -12.12
N PRO A 23 12.19 -2.36 -11.21
CA PRO A 23 11.28 -3.41 -11.58
C PRO A 23 10.40 -2.89 -12.70
N THR A 24 10.24 -3.68 -13.75
CA THR A 24 9.49 -3.29 -14.94
C THR A 24 8.09 -2.88 -14.50
N ARG A 25 7.53 -1.78 -15.01
CA ARG A 25 6.27 -1.17 -14.52
C ARG A 25 5.10 -2.15 -14.29
N LYS A 26 5.11 -3.31 -14.97
CA LYS A 26 4.17 -4.43 -14.79
C LYS A 26 4.26 -5.12 -13.43
N GLU A 27 5.45 -5.25 -12.83
CA GLU A 27 5.62 -5.86 -11.50
C GLU A 27 5.22 -4.91 -10.37
N LEU A 28 5.50 -3.62 -10.51
CA LEU A 28 5.03 -2.59 -9.57
C LEU A 28 3.50 -2.51 -9.53
N SER A 29 2.83 -2.59 -10.69
CA SER A 29 1.38 -2.71 -10.73
C SER A 29 0.88 -4.03 -10.17
N SER A 30 1.60 -5.14 -10.37
CA SER A 30 1.24 -6.45 -9.80
C SER A 30 1.25 -6.41 -8.27
N SER A 31 2.30 -5.88 -7.66
CA SER A 31 2.40 -5.76 -6.20
C SER A 31 1.37 -4.79 -5.63
N ALA A 32 1.10 -3.67 -6.32
CA ALA A 32 0.07 -2.72 -5.89
C ALA A 32 -1.34 -3.35 -5.92
N VAL A 33 -1.64 -4.15 -6.95
CA VAL A 33 -2.91 -4.85 -7.07
C VAL A 33 -3.08 -5.90 -5.98
N VAL A 34 -2.02 -6.66 -5.65
CA VAL A 34 -2.05 -7.62 -4.53
C VAL A 34 -2.33 -6.91 -3.20
N VAL A 35 -1.69 -5.77 -2.93
CA VAL A 35 -1.95 -4.99 -1.71
C VAL A 35 -3.37 -4.44 -1.66
N LEU A 36 -3.92 -3.97 -2.79
CA LEU A 36 -5.32 -3.53 -2.89
C LEU A 36 -6.31 -4.67 -2.62
N TYR A 37 -6.05 -5.89 -3.11
CA TYR A 37 -6.88 -7.05 -2.80
C TYR A 37 -6.75 -7.46 -1.33
N ALA A 38 -5.54 -7.43 -0.78
CA ALA A 38 -5.30 -7.73 0.63
C ALA A 38 -6.04 -6.74 1.55
N SER A 39 -6.02 -5.44 1.25
CA SER A 39 -6.73 -4.44 2.05
C SER A 39 -8.25 -4.57 1.94
N LEU A 40 -8.78 -4.90 0.76
CA LEU A 40 -10.21 -5.17 0.56
C LEU A 40 -10.67 -6.37 1.41
N LEU A 41 -9.88 -7.43 1.45
CA LEU A 41 -10.21 -8.65 2.20
C LEU A 41 -10.18 -8.39 3.71
N ILE A 42 -9.18 -7.64 4.20
CA ILE A 42 -9.13 -7.20 5.60
C ILE A 42 -10.33 -6.32 5.95
N ALA A 43 -10.72 -5.39 5.08
CA ALA A 43 -11.89 -4.54 5.31
C ALA A 43 -13.18 -5.36 5.44
N LEU A 44 -13.36 -6.41 4.62
CA LEU A 44 -14.52 -7.30 4.69
C LEU A 44 -14.54 -8.10 6.00
N VAL A 45 -13.40 -8.61 6.44
CA VAL A 45 -13.28 -9.35 7.71
C VAL A 45 -13.59 -8.45 8.91
N VAL A 46 -13.06 -7.22 8.94
CA VAL A 46 -13.37 -6.25 10.00
C VAL A 46 -14.85 -5.91 10.02
N PHE A 47 -15.47 -5.72 8.85
CA PHE A 47 -16.91 -5.47 8.75
C PHE A 47 -17.77 -6.62 9.30
N LEU A 48 -17.39 -7.88 9.02
CA LEU A 48 -18.03 -9.06 9.61
C LEU A 48 -17.86 -9.09 11.13
N MET A 49 -16.65 -8.84 11.64
CA MET A 49 -16.41 -8.79 13.08
C MET A 49 -17.24 -7.70 13.76
N ASP A 50 -17.26 -6.48 13.22
CA ASP A 50 -18.06 -5.38 13.74
C ASP A 50 -19.57 -5.73 13.75
N SER A 51 -20.07 -6.36 12.70
CA SER A 51 -21.48 -6.79 12.62
C SER A 51 -21.82 -7.86 13.66
N VAL A 52 -20.92 -8.84 13.85
CA VAL A 52 -21.10 -9.88 14.87
C VAL A 52 -21.04 -9.29 16.28
N PHE A 53 -20.12 -8.36 16.54
CA PHE A 53 -20.04 -7.70 17.85
C PHE A 53 -21.27 -6.85 18.15
N GLN A 54 -21.80 -6.11 17.16
CA GLN A 54 -23.05 -5.37 17.33
C GLN A 54 -24.21 -6.33 17.63
N PHE A 55 -24.37 -7.38 16.84
CA PHE A 55 -25.42 -8.38 17.03
C PHE A 55 -25.33 -9.08 18.39
N VAL A 56 -24.13 -9.50 18.80
CA VAL A 56 -23.91 -10.14 20.11
C VAL A 56 -24.17 -9.17 21.26
N MET A 57 -23.74 -7.92 21.16
CA MET A 57 -23.98 -6.93 22.23
C MET A 57 -25.47 -6.59 22.36
N GLU A 58 -26.16 -6.43 21.22
CA GLU A 58 -27.56 -6.03 21.17
C GLU A 58 -28.52 -7.19 21.53
N ASP A 59 -28.31 -8.40 21.01
CA ASP A 59 -29.19 -9.55 21.29
C ASP A 59 -28.85 -10.34 22.55
N ILE A 60 -27.57 -10.38 23.00
CA ILE A 60 -27.15 -11.25 24.12
C ILE A 60 -26.89 -10.47 25.41
N ILE A 61 -26.30 -9.26 25.36
CA ILE A 61 -25.83 -8.53 26.56
C ILE A 61 -26.80 -7.44 27.00
N TYR A 62 -27.46 -6.75 26.07
CA TYR A 62 -28.58 -5.85 26.36
C TYR A 62 -29.89 -6.34 25.71
N PRO A 63 -30.37 -7.57 26.03
CA PRO A 63 -31.77 -7.83 25.82
C PRO A 63 -32.53 -6.87 26.74
N HIS A 64 -33.55 -6.20 26.21
CA HIS A 64 -34.50 -5.53 27.09
C HIS A 64 -35.06 -6.52 28.13
#